data_AF-Q5YQK4-F1
#
_entry.id   AF-Q5YQK4-F1
#
_cell.length_a   1.000
_cell.length_b   1.000
_cell.length_c   1.000
_cell.angle_alpha   90.00
_cell.angle_beta   90.00
_cell.angle_gamma   90.00
#
_symmetry.space_group_name_H-M   'P 1'
#
loop_
_entity.id
_entity.type
_entity.pdbx_description
1 polymer ?
#
loop_
_entity_poly.entity_id
_entity_poly.type
_entity_poly.pdbx_seq_one_letter_code
_entity_poly.pdbx_strand_id
1 'polypeptide(L)'
;MRALRVLLHAGVSAYWPQIKQAPYQQIRAYESTVKTIRERWEVSSECVPDPVAATTFHRMDAEIVTFLELCADLSGTQWLEPVDAIAAYCVSMLQGTMLRWLACCDDETTLVVLDDLVSGLTSRAVEI
;
A
#
# COMPACT_ATOMS: atom_id res chain seq x y z
N MET A 1 -4.07 -6.15 20.67
CA MET A 1 -2.96 -5.57 19.86
C MET A 1 -1.98 -6.59 19.29
N ARG A 2 -1.47 -7.58 20.06
CA ARG A 2 -0.49 -8.56 19.54
C ARG A 2 -1.01 -9.37 18.34
N ALA A 3 -2.26 -9.83 18.39
CA ALA A 3 -2.88 -10.60 17.30
C ALA A 3 -2.95 -9.79 16.00
N LEU A 4 -3.42 -8.53 16.06
CA LEU A 4 -3.46 -7.63 14.92
C LEU A 4 -2.07 -7.46 14.28
N ARG A 5 -1.05 -7.16 15.09
CA ARG A 5 0.33 -7.01 14.60
C ARG A 5 0.83 -8.25 13.85
N VAL A 6 0.52 -9.45 14.36
CA VAL A 6 0.91 -10.71 13.72
C VAL A 6 0.22 -10.88 12.37
N LEU A 7 -1.08 -10.60 12.28
CA LEU A 7 -1.83 -10.69 11.03
C LEU A 7 -1.33 -9.68 9.98
N LEU A 8 -1.10 -8.43 10.40
CA LEU A 8 -0.55 -7.39 9.54
C LEU A 8 0.84 -7.77 9.02
N HIS A 9 1.74 -8.20 9.91
CA HIS A 9 3.09 -8.63 9.53
C HIS A 9 3.05 -9.85 8.60
N ALA A 10 2.15 -10.81 8.84
CA ALA A 10 1.99 -11.98 7.97
C ALA A 10 1.51 -11.58 6.57
N GLY A 11 0.55 -10.66 6.45
CA GLY A 11 0.08 -10.16 5.17
C GLY A 11 1.17 -9.45 4.38
N VAL A 12 1.91 -8.55 5.02
CA VAL A 12 3.03 -7.83 4.39
C VAL A 12 4.16 -8.79 3.97
N SER A 13 4.51 -9.74 4.84
CA SER A 13 5.52 -10.76 4.56
C SER A 13 5.13 -11.71 3.43
N ALA A 14 3.84 -11.99 3.25
CA ALA A 14 3.33 -12.81 2.15
C ALA A 14 3.26 -12.02 0.83
N TYR A 15 3.02 -10.72 0.89
CA TYR A 15 2.94 -9.85 -0.30
C TYR A 15 4.31 -9.55 -0.90
N TRP A 16 5.29 -9.22 -0.07
CA TRP A 16 6.60 -8.74 -0.54
C TRP A 16 7.34 -9.68 -1.51
N PRO A 17 7.39 -11.01 -1.29
CA PRO A 17 8.01 -11.94 -2.24
C PRO A 17 7.37 -11.92 -3.63
N GLN A 18 6.07 -11.65 -3.74
CA GLN A 18 5.37 -11.59 -5.03
C GLN A 18 5.86 -10.41 -5.87
N ILE A 19 6.12 -9.27 -5.22
CA ILE A 19 6.72 -8.09 -5.83
C ILE A 19 8.13 -8.40 -6.34
N LYS A 20 8.94 -9.05 -5.50
CA LYS A 20 10.32 -9.42 -5.83
C LYS A 20 10.44 -10.41 -6.99
N GLN A 21 9.44 -11.25 -7.21
CA GLN A 21 9.45 -12.24 -8.28
C GLN A 21 9.20 -11.63 -9.67
N ALA A 22 8.69 -10.40 -9.75
CA ALA A 22 8.30 -9.78 -11.00
C ALA A 22 8.69 -8.29 -11.13
N PRO A 23 9.97 -7.90 -10.87
CA PRO A 23 10.38 -6.50 -10.86
C PRO A 23 10.15 -5.79 -12.20
N TYR A 24 10.34 -6.49 -13.32
CA TYR A 24 10.06 -5.95 -14.65
C TYR A 24 8.57 -5.61 -14.84
N GLN A 25 7.66 -6.45 -14.33
CA GLN A 25 6.22 -6.19 -14.41
C GLN A 25 5.83 -4.98 -13.57
N GLN A 26 6.46 -4.79 -12.41
CA GLN A 26 6.26 -3.60 -11.58
C GLN A 26 6.71 -2.33 -12.30
N ILE A 27 7.89 -2.33 -12.93
CA ILE A 27 8.37 -1.20 -13.73
C ILE A 27 7.37 -0.88 -14.86
N ARG A 28 6.88 -1.90 -15.58
CA ARG A 28 5.88 -1.70 -16.64
C ARG A 28 4.58 -1.10 -16.13
N ALA A 29 4.13 -1.47 -14.93
CA ALA A 29 2.96 -0.88 -14.30
C ALA A 29 3.20 0.61 -13.95
N TYR A 30 4.37 0.95 -13.41
CA TYR A 30 4.75 2.34 -13.14
C TYR A 30 4.83 3.17 -14.41
N GLU A 31 5.47 2.67 -15.46
CA GLU A 31 5.56 3.36 -16.76
C GLU A 31 4.17 3.66 -17.33
N SER A 32 3.26 2.68 -17.29
CA SER A 32 1.88 2.84 -17.76
C SER A 32 1.13 3.91 -16.95
N THR A 33 1.28 3.88 -15.62
CA THR A 33 0.62 4.83 -14.71
C THR A 33 1.16 6.25 -14.92
N VAL A 34 2.49 6.41 -14.95
CA VAL A 34 3.15 7.71 -15.16
C VAL A 34 2.83 8.27 -16.54
N LYS A 35 2.80 7.44 -17.58
CA LYS A 35 2.40 7.87 -18.93
C LYS A 35 0.98 8.46 -18.92
N THR A 36 0.03 7.75 -18.31
CA THR A 36 -1.37 8.20 -18.20
C THR A 36 -1.46 9.55 -17.46
N ILE A 37 -0.79 9.65 -16.31
CA ILE A 37 -0.74 10.88 -15.52
C ILE A 37 -0.12 12.02 -16.33
N ARG A 38 1.00 11.77 -17.01
CA ARG A 38 1.71 12.77 -17.83
C ARG A 38 0.82 13.29 -18.95
N GLU A 39 0.19 12.41 -19.73
CA GLU A 39 -0.68 12.79 -20.85
C GLU A 39 -1.81 13.72 -20.38
N ARG A 40 -2.38 13.45 -19.20
CA ARG A 40 -3.39 14.34 -18.59
C ARG A 40 -2.82 15.71 -18.19
N TRP A 41 -1.63 15.76 -17.57
CA TRP A 41 -1.00 17.03 -17.16
C TRP A 41 -0.44 17.86 -18.33
N GLU A 42 -0.13 17.23 -19.47
CA GLU A 42 0.23 17.93 -20.70
C GLU A 42 -0.95 18.70 -21.31
N VAL A 43 -2.18 18.23 -21.10
CA VAL A 43 -3.41 18.83 -21.67
C VAL A 43 -4.05 19.84 -20.72
N SER A 44 -4.04 19.59 -19.41
CA SER A 44 -4.69 20.46 -18.42
C SER A 44 -3.85 20.65 -17.15
N SER A 45 -3.75 21.91 -16.71
CA SER A 45 -3.18 22.28 -15.42
C SER A 45 -4.19 22.27 -14.28
N GLU A 46 -5.46 21.94 -14.54
CA GLU A 46 -6.48 21.83 -13.49
C GLU A 46 -6.16 20.64 -12.57
N CYS A 47 -6.50 20.76 -11.29
CA CYS A 47 -6.26 19.71 -10.31
C CYS A 47 -7.46 18.75 -10.20
N VAL A 48 -7.78 18.05 -11.29
CA VAL A 48 -8.88 17.05 -11.36
C VAL A 48 -8.30 15.63 -11.49
N PRO A 49 -8.73 14.62 -10.72
CA PRO A 49 -8.21 13.26 -10.83
C PRO A 49 -8.31 12.72 -12.27
N ASP A 50 -7.24 12.12 -12.78
CA ASP A 50 -7.33 11.33 -14.01
C ASP A 50 -8.14 10.06 -13.72
N PRO A 51 -9.22 9.76 -14.48
CA PRO A 51 -10.13 8.67 -14.13
C PRO A 51 -9.46 7.29 -14.20
N VAL A 52 -8.50 7.08 -15.10
CA VAL A 52 -7.82 5.79 -15.28
C VAL A 52 -6.79 5.58 -14.16
N ALA A 53 -5.95 6.59 -13.90
CA ALA A 53 -4.97 6.54 -12.84
C ALA A 53 -5.67 6.45 -11.46
N ALA A 54 -6.70 7.26 -11.21
CA ALA A 54 -7.45 7.23 -9.95
C ALA A 54 -8.12 5.87 -9.72
N THR A 55 -8.72 5.26 -10.75
CA THR A 55 -9.30 3.91 -10.64
C THR A 55 -8.27 2.87 -10.24
N THR A 56 -7.02 3.00 -10.71
CA THR A 56 -5.94 2.08 -10.33
C THR A 56 -5.65 2.14 -8.83
N PHE A 57 -5.51 3.35 -8.28
CA PHE A 57 -5.29 3.53 -6.84
C PHE A 57 -6.50 3.12 -6.01
N HIS A 58 -7.73 3.46 -6.43
CA HIS A 58 -8.95 3.05 -5.74
C HIS A 58 -9.13 1.54 -5.66
N ARG A 59 -8.71 0.80 -6.70
CA ARG A 59 -8.70 -0.67 -6.65
C ARG A 59 -7.71 -1.19 -5.60
N MET A 60 -6.52 -0.61 -5.54
CA MET A 60 -5.52 -0.98 -4.53
C MET A 60 -6.01 -0.65 -3.12
N ASP A 61 -6.62 0.52 -2.93
CA ASP A 61 -7.22 0.92 -1.67
C ASP A 61 -8.28 -0.10 -1.23
N ALA A 62 -9.20 -0.48 -2.12
CA ALA A 62 -10.26 -1.46 -1.81
C ALA A 62 -9.71 -2.85 -1.41
N GLU A 63 -8.64 -3.32 -2.06
CA GLU A 63 -7.95 -4.56 -1.70
C GLU A 63 -7.34 -4.46 -0.29
N ILE A 64 -6.73 -3.32 0.04
CA ILE A 64 -6.15 -3.09 1.36
C ILE A 64 -7.25 -2.90 2.42
N VAL A 65 -8.35 -2.21 2.13
CA VAL A 65 -9.51 -2.11 3.03
C VAL A 65 -9.98 -3.50 3.43
N THR A 66 -10.23 -4.36 2.45
CA THR A 66 -10.66 -5.75 2.68
C THR A 66 -9.69 -6.50 3.60
N PHE A 67 -8.39 -6.34 3.36
CA PHE A 67 -7.35 -6.94 4.20
C PHE A 67 -7.34 -6.40 5.64
N LEU A 68 -7.46 -5.07 5.81
CA LEU A 68 -7.45 -4.42 7.11
C LEU A 68 -8.69 -4.76 7.94
N GLU A 69 -9.85 -4.83 7.32
CA GLU A 69 -11.10 -5.26 7.97
C GLU A 69 -11.00 -6.70 8.45
N LEU A 70 -10.52 -7.61 7.59
CA LEU A 70 -10.28 -9.01 7.99
C LEU A 70 -9.31 -9.12 9.17
N CYS A 71 -8.24 -8.30 9.18
CA CYS A 71 -7.29 -8.29 10.29
C CYS A 71 -7.92 -7.80 11.59
N ALA A 72 -8.78 -6.77 11.54
CA ALA A 72 -9.50 -6.25 12.69
C ALA A 72 -10.46 -7.29 13.28
N ASP A 73 -11.27 -7.91 12.41
CA ASP A 73 -12.23 -8.95 12.77
C ASP A 73 -11.55 -10.14 13.45
N LEU A 74 -10.50 -10.69 12.82
CA LEU A 74 -9.79 -11.86 13.34
C LEU A 74 -8.98 -11.59 14.62
N SER A 75 -8.68 -10.33 14.92
CA SER A 75 -7.90 -9.94 16.10
C SER A 75 -8.74 -9.37 17.24
N GLY A 76 -10.05 -9.19 17.05
CA GLY A 76 -10.92 -8.54 18.03
C GLY A 76 -10.52 -7.09 18.29
N THR A 77 -10.13 -6.37 17.23
CA THR A 77 -9.76 -4.96 17.31
C THR A 77 -10.65 -4.10 16.44
N GLN A 78 -10.66 -2.79 16.70
CA GLN A 78 -11.30 -1.80 15.85
C GLN A 78 -10.30 -0.71 15.45
N TRP A 79 -10.46 -0.19 14.25
CA TRP A 79 -9.67 0.93 13.75
C TRP A 79 -10.14 2.25 14.38
N LEU A 80 -9.20 3.10 14.77
CA LEU A 80 -9.45 4.42 15.37
C LEU A 80 -9.74 5.49 14.30
N GLU A 81 -9.38 5.21 13.05
CA GLU A 81 -9.55 6.08 11.88
C GLU A 81 -10.39 5.37 10.82
N PRO A 82 -11.00 6.10 9.87
CA PRO A 82 -11.67 5.47 8.73
C PRO A 82 -10.72 4.52 7.98
N VAL A 83 -11.16 3.29 7.75
CA VAL A 83 -10.31 2.23 7.14
C VAL A 83 -9.80 2.65 5.76
N ASP A 84 -10.61 3.37 4.98
CA ASP A 84 -10.21 3.93 3.68
C ASP A 84 -8.97 4.84 3.78
N ALA A 85 -8.88 5.65 4.84
CA ALA A 85 -7.74 6.53 5.06
C ALA A 85 -6.48 5.74 5.45
N ILE A 86 -6.65 4.68 6.25
CA ILE A 86 -5.57 3.75 6.62
C ILE A 86 -5.08 2.98 5.38
N ALA A 87 -6.01 2.57 4.51
CA ALA A 87 -5.69 1.89 3.25
C ALA A 87 -4.91 2.79 2.30
N ALA A 88 -5.36 4.03 2.08
CA ALA A 88 -4.65 5.00 1.25
C ALA A 88 -3.22 5.29 1.79
N TYR A 89 -3.06 5.37 3.11
CA TYR A 89 -1.74 5.48 3.76
C TYR A 89 -0.86 4.25 3.45
N CYS A 90 -1.40 3.04 3.60
CA CYS A 90 -0.69 1.80 3.34
C CYS A 90 -0.26 1.68 1.87
N VAL A 91 -1.17 1.94 0.92
CA VAL A 91 -0.87 1.95 -0.51
C VAL A 91 0.24 2.95 -0.83
N SER A 92 0.14 4.18 -0.30
CA SER A 92 1.15 5.22 -0.52
C SER A 92 2.54 4.80 -0.03
N MET A 93 2.61 4.20 1.17
CA MET A 93 3.86 3.67 1.74
C MET A 93 4.41 2.53 0.89
N LEU A 94 3.57 1.57 0.49
CA LEU A 94 4.00 0.43 -0.33
C LEU A 94 4.52 0.84 -1.70
N GLN A 95 3.87 1.80 -2.36
CA GLN A 95 4.31 2.32 -3.66
C GLN A 95 5.67 3.02 -3.56
N GLY A 96 5.87 3.88 -2.56
CA GLY A 96 7.15 4.54 -2.33
C GLY A 96 8.28 3.56 -2.03
N THR A 97 8.00 2.58 -1.15
CA THR A 97 8.96 1.51 -0.79
C THR A 97 9.34 0.67 -1.99
N MET A 98 8.34 0.24 -2.78
CA MET A 98 8.58 -0.58 -3.97
C MET A 98 9.40 0.18 -5.02
N LEU A 99 9.06 1.43 -5.31
CA LEU A 99 9.81 2.25 -6.26
C LEU A 99 11.27 2.44 -5.82
N ARG A 100 11.50 2.70 -4.54
CA ARG A 100 12.86 2.79 -3.97
C ARG A 100 13.61 1.46 -4.07
N TRP A 101 12.94 0.35 -3.75
CA TRP A 101 13.54 -0.98 -3.87
C TRP A 101 13.90 -1.32 -5.32
N LEU A 102 13.05 -1.00 -6.29
CA LEU A 102 13.36 -1.20 -7.71
C LEU A 102 14.60 -0.43 -8.16
N ALA A 103 14.89 0.72 -7.53
CA ALA A 103 16.07 1.52 -7.84
C ALA A 103 17.34 1.04 -7.11
N CYS A 104 17.21 0.59 -5.86
CA CYS A 104 18.36 0.32 -4.98
C CYS A 104 18.65 -1.17 -4.74
N CYS A 105 17.68 -2.06 -4.99
CA CYS A 105 17.71 -3.49 -4.64
C CYS A 105 18.03 -3.76 -3.16
N ASP A 106 17.74 -2.81 -2.28
CA ASP A 106 18.07 -2.88 -0.86
C ASP A 106 16.93 -3.55 -0.08
N ASP A 107 17.06 -4.87 0.09
CA ASP A 107 16.09 -5.66 0.84
C ASP A 107 16.07 -5.34 2.33
N GLU A 108 17.22 -5.03 2.94
CA GLU A 108 17.34 -4.78 4.37
C GLU A 108 16.59 -3.51 4.75
N THR A 109 16.87 -2.40 4.05
CA THR A 109 16.14 -1.14 4.26
C THR A 109 14.65 -1.33 3.97
N THR A 110 14.30 -2.11 2.95
CA THR A 110 12.89 -2.35 2.62
C THR A 110 12.16 -3.09 3.73
N LEU A 111 12.75 -4.14 4.31
CA LEU A 111 12.15 -4.88 5.41
C LEU A 111 11.93 -3.99 6.65
N VAL A 112 12.87 -3.11 6.97
CA VAL A 112 12.71 -2.12 8.06
C VAL A 112 11.49 -1.22 7.79
N VAL A 113 11.35 -0.69 6.58
CA VAL A 113 10.19 0.17 6.23
C VAL A 113 8.87 -0.60 6.31
N LEU A 114 8.86 -1.87 5.93
CA LEU A 114 7.67 -2.73 6.03
C LEU A 114 7.30 -3.03 7.49
N ASP A 115 8.28 -3.23 8.38
CA ASP A 115 8.05 -3.39 9.82
C ASP A 115 7.57 -2.11 10.49
N ASP A 116 8.08 -0.95 10.05
CA ASP A 116 7.60 0.36 10.48
C ASP A 116 6.15 0.60 10.03
N LEU A 117 5.80 0.22 8.79
CA LEU A 117 4.42 0.24 8.31
C LEU A 117 3.51 -0.59 9.21
N VAL A 118 3.87 -1.85 9.51
CA VAL A 118 3.08 -2.72 10.41
C VAL A 118 2.93 -2.10 11.79
N SER A 119 4.00 -1.52 12.34
CA SER A 119 3.99 -0.88 13.66
C SER A 119 3.08 0.35 13.67
N GLY A 120 3.16 1.19 12.63
CA GLY A 120 2.33 2.38 12.47
C GLY A 120 0.87 2.09 12.15
N LEU A 121 0.56 0.96 11.50
CA LEU A 121 -0.82 0.49 11.35
C LEU A 121 -1.37 -0.02 12.68
N THR A 122 -0.59 -0.83 13.41
CA THR A 122 -0.99 -1.38 14.71
C THR A 122 -1.34 -0.26 15.71
N SER A 123 -0.63 0.87 15.70
CA SER A 123 -0.93 1.99 16.60
C SER A 123 -2.24 2.74 16.30
N ARG A 124 -2.87 2.51 15.15
CA ARG A 124 -4.16 3.09 14.75
C ARG A 124 -5.37 2.23 15.13
N ALA A 125 -5.18 1.21 15.95
CA ALA A 125 -6.24 0.32 16.39
C ALA A 125 -6.29 0.21 17.92
N VAL A 126 -7.42 -0.29 18.42
CA VAL A 126 -7.65 -0.57 19.85
C VAL A 126 -8.38 -1.90 19.99
N GLU A 127 -8.19 -2.58 21.12
CA GLU A 127 -8.97 -3.77 21.48
C GLU A 127 -10.44 -3.39 21.73
N ILE A 128 -11.35 -4.29 21.39
CA ILE A 128 -12.80 -4.15 21.65
C ILE A 128 -13.10 -4.49 23.11
#